data_AF-A0AAW1AZN4-F1
#
_entry.id   AF-A0AAW1AZN4-F1
#
_cell.length_a   1.000
_cell.length_b   1.000
_cell.length_c   1.000
_cell.angle_alpha   90.00
_cell.angle_beta   90.00
_cell.angle_gamma   90.00
#
_symmetry.space_group_name_H-M   'P 1'
#
loop_
_entity.id
_entity.type
_entity.pdbx_description
1 polymer ?
#
loop_
_entity_poly.entity_id
_entity_poly.type
_entity_poly.pdbx_seq_one_letter_code
_entity_poly.pdbx_strand_id
1 'polypeptide(L)'
;MLLTLDGGRGQEEAAGADLKTGNLQGHVLADYLQPIPPPESGYHRYQFLLYEQPTREVVSLNPDEIASSGSWNINNFVDRFQLGTPVASTQFITKDYHD
;
A
#
# COMPACT_ATOMS: atom_id res chain seq x y z
N MET A 1 -0.77 0.45 -3.80
CA MET A 1 -0.22 -0.88 -3.48
C MET A 1 0.05 -0.90 -1.99
N LEU A 2 -0.79 -1.59 -1.23
CA LEU A 2 -0.45 -1.98 0.13
C LEU A 2 0.18 -3.36 0.03
N LEU A 3 1.49 -3.42 0.28
CA LEU A 3 2.16 -4.68 0.53
C LEU A 3 2.11 -4.91 2.03
N THR A 4 1.36 -5.92 2.43
CA THR A 4 1.36 -6.40 3.80
C THR A 4 2.32 -7.58 3.87
N LEU A 5 3.37 -7.47 4.68
CA LEU A 5 4.29 -8.56 4.97
C LEU A 5 3.69 -9.35 6.14
N ASP A 6 3.21 -10.57 5.87
CA ASP A 6 2.48 -11.37 6.85
C ASP A 6 3.40 -11.87 7.98
N GLY A 7 2.87 -11.85 9.21
CA GLY A 7 3.51 -12.31 10.44
C GLY A 7 2.67 -13.41 11.08
N GLY A 8 2.54 -14.56 10.42
CA GLY A 8 1.70 -15.68 10.87
C GLY A 8 2.24 -17.06 10.49
N ARG A 9 2.69 -17.81 11.51
CA ARG A 9 3.20 -19.21 11.51
C ARG A 9 2.85 -20.05 10.27
N GLY A 10 3.85 -20.24 9.41
CA GLY A 10 3.84 -21.26 8.36
C GLY A 10 4.34 -20.78 6.99
N GLN A 11 4.47 -19.47 6.79
CA GLN A 11 5.02 -18.89 5.57
C GLN A 11 6.05 -17.81 5.93
N GLU A 12 7.12 -17.79 5.15
CA GLU A 12 8.39 -17.11 5.40
C GLU A 12 8.20 -15.58 5.48
N GLU A 13 8.60 -15.01 6.61
CA GLU A 13 8.66 -13.56 6.84
C GLU A 13 9.53 -12.93 5.75
N ALA A 14 9.00 -12.00 4.96
CA ALA A 14 9.82 -11.28 4.00
C ALA A 14 10.80 -10.39 4.78
N ALA A 15 12.07 -10.80 4.81
CA ALA A 15 13.10 -10.02 5.47
C ALA A 15 13.30 -8.72 4.69
N GLY A 16 13.69 -7.63 5.36
CA GLY A 16 14.01 -6.38 4.66
C GLY A 16 15.10 -6.52 3.57
N ALA A 17 15.89 -7.60 3.60
CA ALA A 17 16.83 -7.95 2.55
C ALA A 17 16.14 -8.37 1.23
N ASP A 18 14.95 -8.97 1.30
CA ASP A 18 14.20 -9.46 0.14
C ASP A 18 13.61 -8.32 -0.69
N LEU A 19 13.41 -7.15 -0.09
CA LEU A 19 13.08 -5.91 -0.81
C LEU A 19 14.15 -5.54 -1.85
N LYS A 20 15.41 -5.90 -1.62
CA LYS A 20 16.52 -5.60 -2.55
C LYS A 20 16.56 -6.54 -3.73
N THR A 21 16.12 -7.78 -3.54
CA THR A 21 16.14 -8.83 -4.57
C THR A 21 14.83 -8.91 -5.34
N GLY A 22 13.77 -8.23 -4.84
CA GLY A 22 12.44 -8.26 -5.44
C GLY A 22 11.68 -9.57 -5.18
N ASN A 23 12.22 -10.47 -4.36
CA ASN A 23 11.57 -11.74 -4.01
C ASN A 23 10.69 -11.56 -2.76
N LEU A 24 9.62 -10.80 -2.92
CA LEU A 24 8.73 -10.46 -1.82
C LEU A 24 7.61 -11.50 -1.68
N GLN A 25 7.49 -12.04 -0.47
CA GLN A 25 6.31 -12.79 -0.03
C GLN A 25 5.38 -11.83 0.72
N GLY A 26 4.08 -11.88 0.44
CA GLY A 26 3.11 -11.01 1.08
C GLY A 26 1.69 -11.24 0.58
N HIS A 27 0.72 -10.64 1.28
CA HIS A 27 -0.69 -10.73 0.90
C HIS A 27 -1.11 -9.45 0.15
N VAL A 28 -1.56 -9.61 -1.09
CA VAL A 28 -2.08 -8.51 -1.91
C VAL A 28 -3.51 -8.22 -1.50
N LEU A 29 -3.74 -7.04 -0.91
CA LEU A 29 -5.08 -6.60 -0.50
C LEU A 29 -5.87 -5.97 -1.66
N ALA A 30 -5.18 -5.25 -2.53
CA ALA A 30 -5.72 -4.65 -3.74
C ALA A 30 -4.63 -4.59 -4.80
N ASP A 31 -5.00 -4.95 -6.03
CA ASP A 31 -4.08 -4.95 -7.15
C ASP A 31 -3.47 -3.56 -7.39
N TYR A 32 -2.22 -3.54 -7.83
CA TYR A 32 -1.62 -2.31 -8.30
C TYR A 32 -2.27 -1.91 -9.63
N LEU A 33 -2.93 -0.75 -9.62
CA LEU A 33 -3.40 -0.11 -10.84
C LEU A 33 -2.42 1.00 -11.22
N GLN A 34 -2.06 1.04 -12.51
CA GLN A 34 -1.25 2.13 -13.05
C GLN A 34 -1.99 3.47 -12.86
N PRO A 35 -1.25 4.58 -12.70
CA PRO A 35 -1.83 5.92 -12.72
C PRO A 35 -2.66 6.20 -13.96
N ILE A 36 -3.89 6.69 -13.75
CA ILE A 36 -4.77 7.21 -14.80
C ILE A 36 -5.35 8.56 -14.30
N PRO A 37 -4.55 9.64 -14.23
CA PRO A 37 -5.05 10.95 -13.87
C PRO A 37 -6.14 11.39 -14.86
N PRO A 38 -7.25 12.02 -14.40
CA PRO A 38 -8.23 12.58 -15.32
C PRO A 38 -7.63 13.66 -16.23
N PRO A 39 -8.07 13.80 -17.49
CA PRO A 39 -7.66 14.91 -18.36
C PRO A 39 -7.92 16.28 -17.72
N GLU A 40 -7.07 17.25 -18.01
CA GLU A 40 -7.16 18.65 -17.53
C GLU A 40 -7.13 18.82 -16.00
N SER A 41 -6.83 17.75 -15.25
CA SER A 41 -6.78 17.80 -13.77
C SER A 41 -5.39 18.13 -13.23
N GLY A 42 -4.39 18.28 -14.10
CA GLY A 42 -3.02 18.63 -13.75
C GLY A 42 -2.23 17.46 -13.18
N TYR A 43 -1.19 17.77 -12.39
CA TYR A 43 -0.33 16.74 -11.79
C TYR A 43 -0.97 16.11 -10.55
N HIS A 44 -1.04 14.78 -10.57
CA HIS A 44 -1.48 13.95 -9.44
C HIS A 44 -0.26 13.36 -8.73
N ARG A 45 -0.33 13.32 -7.40
CA ARG A 45 0.71 12.74 -6.55
C ARG A 45 0.32 11.33 -6.15
N TYR A 46 1.22 10.38 -6.41
CA TYR A 46 1.09 9.00 -5.97
C TYR A 46 2.14 8.74 -4.90
N GLN A 47 1.67 8.40 -3.70
CA GLN A 47 2.49 8.18 -2.52
C GLN A 47 2.56 6.68 -2.21
N PHE A 48 3.77 6.16 -2.07
CA PHE A 48 4.03 4.85 -1.49
C PHE A 48 4.48 5.03 -0.04
N LEU A 49 3.91 4.21 0.84
CA LEU A 49 4.19 4.19 2.27
C LEU A 49 4.42 2.74 2.68
N LEU A 50 5.51 2.51 3.42
CA LEU A 50 5.84 1.22 3.99
C LEU A 50 5.67 1.32 5.50
N TYR A 51 4.90 0.41 6.09
CA TYR A 51 4.67 0.32 7.52
C TYR A 51 5.26 -0.98 8.07
N GLU A 52 5.67 -0.95 9.33
CA GLU A 52 5.98 -2.18 10.06
C GLU A 52 4.67 -2.82 10.53
N GLN A 53 4.43 -4.08 10.16
CA GLN A 53 3.25 -4.81 10.61
C GLN A 53 3.47 -5.36 12.02
N PRO A 54 2.56 -5.10 12.99
CA PRO A 54 2.61 -5.74 14.29
C PRO A 54 2.49 -7.26 14.20
N THR A 55 3.29 -7.98 14.99
CA THR A 55 3.26 -9.45 15.03
C THR A 55 1.84 -9.97 15.31
N ARG A 56 1.34 -10.91 14.49
CA ARG A 56 0.04 -11.61 14.59
C ARG A 56 -1.20 -10.85 14.11
N GLU A 57 -1.05 -9.64 13.56
CA GLU A 57 -2.19 -8.93 12.97
C GLU A 57 -2.38 -9.35 11.51
N VAL A 58 -3.56 -9.87 11.16
CA VAL A 58 -3.92 -10.15 9.76
C VAL A 58 -4.62 -8.94 9.18
N VAL A 59 -3.89 -8.18 8.37
CA VAL A 59 -4.41 -6.97 7.75
C VAL A 59 -5.35 -7.32 6.60
N SER A 60 -6.46 -6.59 6.51
CA SER A 60 -7.48 -6.76 5.46
C SER A 60 -8.17 -5.44 5.14
N LEU A 61 -8.77 -5.34 3.95
CA LEU A 61 -9.67 -4.24 3.59
C LEU A 61 -11.10 -4.58 4.01
N ASN A 62 -11.84 -3.57 4.46
CA ASN A 62 -13.28 -3.67 4.66
C ASN A 62 -14.04 -3.43 3.33
N PRO A 63 -15.34 -3.72 3.25
CA PRO A 63 -16.11 -3.57 2.01
C PRO A 63 -16.08 -2.14 1.42
N ASP A 64 -16.08 -1.12 2.26
CA ASP A 64 -16.06 0.28 1.81
C ASP A 64 -14.70 0.65 1.19
N GLU A 65 -13.60 0.14 1.75
CA GLU A 65 -12.24 0.32 1.23
C GLU A 65 -12.03 -0.42 -0.08
N ILE A 66 -12.67 -1.58 -0.27
CA ILE A 66 -12.69 -2.31 -1.54
C ILE A 66 -13.47 -1.50 -2.60
N ALA A 67 -14.58 -0.88 -2.22
CA ALA A 67 -15.45 -0.14 -3.13
C ALA A 67 -14.91 1.26 -3.50
N SER A 68 -14.11 1.89 -2.63
CA SER A 68 -13.73 3.30 -2.75
C SER A 68 -12.21 3.53 -2.87
N SER A 69 -11.61 3.02 -3.95
CA SER A 69 -10.18 3.24 -4.23
C SER A 69 -9.78 4.73 -4.35
N GLY A 70 -10.71 5.60 -4.76
CA GLY A 70 -10.47 7.05 -4.87
C GLY A 70 -10.68 7.87 -3.59
N SER A 71 -11.41 7.34 -2.60
CA SER A 71 -11.76 8.06 -1.36
C SER A 71 -11.20 7.40 -0.10
N TRP A 72 -10.23 6.50 -0.29
CA TRP A 72 -9.68 5.71 0.80
C TRP A 72 -8.96 6.58 1.84
N ASN A 73 -9.41 6.49 3.10
CA ASN A 73 -8.77 7.18 4.21
C ASN A 73 -7.72 6.28 4.86
N ILE A 74 -6.46 6.49 4.46
CA ILE A 74 -5.33 5.72 4.97
C ILE A 74 -5.12 5.84 6.49
N ASN A 75 -5.49 6.97 7.11
CA ASN A 75 -5.31 7.14 8.56
C ASN A 75 -6.20 6.18 9.34
N ASN A 76 -7.46 6.01 8.90
CA ASN A 76 -8.37 5.04 9.51
C ASN A 76 -7.83 3.61 9.41
N PHE A 77 -7.18 3.27 8.30
CA PHE A 77 -6.57 1.96 8.10
C PHE A 77 -5.35 1.75 9.02
N VAL A 78 -4.46 2.74 9.08
CA VAL A 78 -3.28 2.74 9.95
C VAL A 78 -3.68 2.60 11.41
N ASP A 79 -4.70 3.33 11.84
CA ASP A 79 -5.21 3.28 13.22
C ASP A 79 -5.84 1.92 13.54
N ARG A 80 -6.61 1.35 12.61
CA ARG A 80 -7.28 0.05 12.80
C ARG A 80 -6.29 -1.08 13.06
N PHE A 81 -5.18 -1.09 12.34
CA PHE A 81 -4.15 -2.14 12.44
C PHE A 81 -2.92 -1.72 13.26
N GLN A 82 -2.97 -0.55 13.92
CA GLN A 82 -1.92 -0.03 14.80
C GLN A 82 -0.55 0.00 14.12
N LEU A 83 -0.51 0.37 12.84
CA LEU A 83 0.70 0.37 12.01
C LEU A 83 1.69 1.50 12.37
N GLY A 84 1.24 2.48 13.17
CA GLY A 84 2.06 3.60 13.60
C GLY A 84 2.48 4.51 12.45
N THR A 85 3.74 4.93 12.45
CA THR A 85 4.31 5.79 11.40
C THR A 85 5.00 4.98 10.31
N PRO A 86 4.98 5.43 9.04
CA PRO A 86 5.68 4.74 7.98
C PRO A 86 7.19 4.67 8.25
N VAL A 87 7.80 3.50 8.04
CA VAL A 87 9.24 3.26 8.15
C VAL A 87 10.01 3.70 6.89
N ALA A 88 9.32 3.79 5.75
CA ALA A 88 9.86 4.33 4.52
C ALA A 88 8.73 4.95 3.67
N SER A 89 9.10 5.87 2.78
CA SER A 89 8.17 6.46 1.82
C SER A 89 8.87 6.90 0.54
N THR A 90 8.14 6.90 -0.57
CA THR A 90 8.55 7.53 -1.82
C THR A 90 7.32 8.01 -2.57
N GLN A 91 7.50 8.95 -3.50
CA GLN A 91 6.41 9.52 -4.28
C GLN A 91 6.85 9.80 -5.71
N PHE A 92 5.87 9.84 -6.61
CA PHE A 92 6.04 10.43 -7.93
C PHE A 92 4.80 11.25 -8.30
N ILE A 93 4.95 12.09 -9.31
CA ILE A 93 3.86 12.88 -9.88
C ILE A 93 3.72 12.57 -11.36
N THR A 94 2.48 12.50 -11.84
CA THR A 94 2.16 12.37 -13.27
C THR A 94 0.85 13.08 -13.55
N LYS A 95 0.63 13.47 -14.80
CA LYS A 95 -0.65 14.01 -15.30
C LYS A 95 -1.18 13.11 -16.42
N ASP A 96 -2.34 13.43 -16.95
CA ASP A 96 -2.84 12.73 -18.14
C ASP A 96 -1.84 12.88 -19.30
N TYR A 97 -1.70 11.85 -20.13
CA TYR A 97 -0.71 11.86 -21.21
C TYR A 97 -1.12 12.71 -22.41
N HIS A 98 -2.40 13.11 -22.49
CA HIS A 98 -2.89 14.06 -23.48
C HIS A 98 -2.74 15.53 -23.04
N ASP A 99 -2.44 15.79 -21.75
CA ASP A 99 -2.15 17.14 -21.24
C ASP A 99 -0.73 17.60 -21.60
#